data_AF-A0A532U5K0-F1
#
_entry.id   AF-A0A532U5K0-F1
#
_cell.length_a   1.000
_cell.length_b   1.000
_cell.length_c   1.000
_cell.angle_alpha   90.00
_cell.angle_beta   90.00
_cell.angle_gamma   90.00
#
_symmetry.space_group_name_H-M   'P 1'
#
loop_
_entity.id
_entity.type
_entity.pdbx_description
1 polymer ?
#
loop_
_entity_poly.entity_id
_entity_poly.type
_entity_poly.pdbx_seq_one_letter_code
_entity_poly.pdbx_strand_id
1 'polypeptide(L)'
;MSAPFDPLHFVGLGQRLAQVATTECELRTAVGRAYYGLFLLARDRRGITGRDRVHVRTINAVKSQAGYWATGCQLDDLRELRCVADYEVVPEKPQDRDWQVNWSRALNIVNHISPKLQRL
;
A
#
# COMPACT_ATOMS: atom_id res chain seq x y z
N MET A 1 -29.63 -2.48 -1.98
CA MET A 1 -28.32 -3.15 -2.07
C MET A 1 -27.25 -2.08 -1.96
N SER A 2 -26.26 -2.24 -1.07
CA SER A 2 -25.13 -1.32 -0.98
C SER A 2 -24.21 -1.49 -2.19
N ALA A 3 -23.57 -0.41 -2.65
CA ALA A 3 -22.56 -0.49 -3.70
C ALA A 3 -21.41 -1.45 -3.30
N PRO A 4 -20.82 -2.21 -4.24
CA PRO A 4 -19.65 -3.03 -3.97
C PRO A 4 -18.50 -2.16 -3.45
N PHE A 5 -17.70 -2.72 -2.54
CA PHE A 5 -16.57 -2.02 -1.95
C PHE A 5 -15.47 -1.75 -2.99
N ASP A 6 -15.09 -0.50 -3.18
CA ASP A 6 -13.94 -0.10 -3.99
C ASP A 6 -12.66 -0.01 -3.13
N PRO A 7 -11.64 -0.86 -3.38
CA PRO A 7 -10.34 -0.78 -2.70
C PRO A 7 -9.67 0.59 -2.75
N LEU A 8 -9.88 1.38 -3.81
CA LEU A 8 -9.29 2.71 -3.95
C LEU A 8 -9.84 3.71 -2.93
N HIS A 9 -11.00 3.44 -2.32
CA HIS A 9 -11.47 4.23 -1.18
C HIS A 9 -10.50 4.18 0.01
N PHE A 10 -9.74 3.09 0.19
CA PHE A 10 -8.67 3.07 1.20
C PHE A 10 -7.52 4.00 0.85
N VAL A 11 -7.14 4.10 -0.42
CA VAL A 11 -6.11 5.06 -0.86
C VAL A 11 -6.58 6.49 -0.58
N GLY A 12 -7.81 6.82 -0.96
CA GLY A 12 -8.39 8.13 -0.68
C GLY A 12 -8.52 8.43 0.82
N LEU A 13 -8.84 7.43 1.64
CA LEU A 13 -8.84 7.58 3.10
C LEU A 13 -7.43 7.88 3.64
N GLY A 14 -6.41 7.16 3.17
CA GLY A 14 -5.03 7.42 3.57
C GLY A 14 -4.58 8.84 3.22
N GLN A 15 -4.91 9.31 2.02
CA GLN A 15 -4.62 10.68 1.59
C GLN A 15 -5.29 11.72 2.49
N ARG A 16 -6.57 11.55 2.84
CA ARG A 16 -7.28 12.46 3.74
C ARG A 16 -6.69 12.46 5.15
N LEU A 17 -6.36 11.29 5.69
CA LEU A 17 -5.74 11.18 7.02
C LEU A 17 -4.40 11.92 7.05
N ALA A 18 -3.55 11.71 6.06
CA ALA A 18 -2.25 12.36 6.01
C ALA A 18 -2.34 13.87 5.78
N GLN A 19 -3.36 14.35 5.06
CA GLN A 19 -3.56 15.78 4.81
C GLN A 19 -3.83 16.58 6.08
N VAL A 20 -4.51 15.98 7.05
CA VAL A 20 -4.88 16.63 8.33
C VAL A 20 -4.09 16.08 9.51
N ALA A 21 -3.05 15.27 9.26
CA ALA A 21 -2.32 14.58 10.30
C ALA A 21 -1.59 15.58 11.21
N THR A 22 -1.80 15.44 12.50
CA THR A 22 -1.09 16.14 13.57
C THR A 22 -0.25 15.18 14.41
N THR A 23 -0.42 13.87 14.22
CA THR A 23 0.23 12.81 14.97
C THR A 23 0.86 11.75 14.06
N GLU A 24 1.86 11.06 14.59
CA GLU A 24 2.46 9.88 13.95
C GLU A 24 1.43 8.78 13.67
N CYS A 25 0.48 8.56 14.59
CA CYS A 25 -0.55 7.54 14.46
C CYS A 25 -1.38 7.71 13.17
N GLU A 26 -1.73 8.94 12.81
CA GLU A 26 -2.50 9.25 11.61
C GLU A 26 -1.70 8.96 10.34
N LEU A 27 -0.41 9.31 10.31
CA LEU A 27 0.48 9.04 9.17
C LEU A 27 0.75 7.55 8.99
N ARG A 28 0.98 6.82 10.08
CA ARG A 28 1.13 5.35 10.07
C ARG A 28 -0.13 4.68 9.55
N THR A 29 -1.29 5.14 10.03
CA THR A 29 -2.58 4.66 9.54
C THR A 29 -2.75 4.97 8.05
N ALA A 30 -2.36 6.17 7.60
CA ALA A 30 -2.43 6.56 6.20
C ALA A 30 -1.60 5.63 5.29
N VAL A 31 -0.37 5.33 5.67
CA VAL A 31 0.50 4.34 5.00
C VAL A 31 -0.19 2.98 4.91
N GLY A 32 -0.75 2.50 6.03
CA GLY A 32 -1.48 1.24 6.08
C GLY A 32 -2.64 1.20 5.08
N ARG A 33 -3.45 2.25 5.02
CA ARG A 33 -4.59 2.34 4.10
C ARG A 33 -4.15 2.45 2.64
N ALA A 34 -3.09 3.20 2.35
CA ALA A 34 -2.49 3.25 1.01
C ALA A 34 -2.06 1.85 0.53
N TYR A 35 -1.36 1.08 1.36
CA TYR A 35 -0.97 -0.28 1.04
C TYR A 35 -2.19 -1.18 0.82
N TYR A 36 -3.13 -1.22 1.76
CA TYR A 36 -4.29 -2.11 1.67
C TYR A 36 -5.15 -1.84 0.42
N GLY A 37 -5.33 -0.58 0.04
CA GLY A 37 -6.08 -0.24 -1.18
C GLY A 37 -5.44 -0.83 -2.44
N LEU A 38 -4.13 -0.66 -2.61
CA LEU A 38 -3.41 -1.19 -3.77
C LEU A 38 -3.25 -2.71 -3.74
N PHE A 39 -3.03 -3.28 -2.56
CA PHE A 39 -2.96 -4.74 -2.38
C PHE A 39 -4.28 -5.40 -2.74
N LEU A 40 -5.41 -4.89 -2.25
CA LEU A 40 -6.74 -5.46 -2.55
C LEU A 40 -7.09 -5.31 -4.03
N LEU A 41 -6.78 -4.16 -4.65
CA LEU A 41 -6.91 -3.96 -6.09
C LEU A 41 -6.08 -4.99 -6.86
N ALA A 42 -4.78 -5.10 -6.56
CA ALA A 42 -3.90 -6.06 -7.24
C ALA A 42 -4.37 -7.51 -7.05
N ARG A 43 -4.79 -7.88 -5.83
CA ARG A 43 -5.29 -9.22 -5.52
C ARG A 43 -6.53 -9.55 -6.35
N ASP A 44 -7.47 -8.62 -6.44
CA ASP A 44 -8.70 -8.76 -7.22
C ASP A 44 -8.39 -8.93 -8.72
N ARG A 45 -7.55 -8.06 -9.30
CA ARG A 45 -7.13 -8.15 -10.71
C ARG A 45 -6.38 -9.43 -11.06
N ARG A 46 -5.73 -10.05 -10.08
CA ARG A 46 -5.05 -11.34 -10.27
C ARG A 46 -5.92 -12.55 -9.94
N GLY A 47 -7.19 -12.34 -9.56
CA GLY A 47 -8.11 -13.42 -9.19
C GLY A 47 -7.64 -14.24 -7.98
N ILE A 48 -6.83 -13.66 -7.10
CA ILE A 48 -6.21 -14.39 -5.99
C ILE A 48 -7.17 -14.50 -4.82
N THR A 49 -7.47 -15.75 -4.47
CA THR A 49 -8.31 -16.13 -3.32
C THR A 49 -7.48 -16.79 -2.21
N GLY A 50 -8.12 -16.97 -1.05
CA GLY A 50 -7.49 -17.51 0.16
C GLY A 50 -6.73 -16.46 0.98
N ARG A 51 -6.27 -16.88 2.17
CA ARG A 51 -5.56 -16.01 3.12
C ARG A 51 -4.08 -16.37 3.29
N ASP A 52 -3.73 -17.63 3.05
CA ASP A 52 -2.35 -18.08 3.25
C ASP A 52 -1.38 -17.35 2.32
N ARG A 53 -0.35 -16.76 2.93
CA ARG A 53 0.70 -15.95 2.28
C ARG A 53 0.18 -14.98 1.22
N VAL A 54 -1.05 -14.47 1.39
CA VAL A 54 -1.78 -13.78 0.33
C VAL A 54 -1.05 -12.52 -0.15
N HIS A 55 -0.39 -11.80 0.76
CA HIS A 55 0.41 -10.62 0.41
C HIS A 55 1.56 -10.94 -0.54
N VAL A 56 2.37 -11.94 -0.20
CA VAL A 56 3.52 -12.38 -1.00
C VAL A 56 3.06 -12.96 -2.33
N ARG A 57 1.99 -13.78 -2.32
CA ARG A 57 1.41 -14.36 -3.54
C ARG A 57 0.92 -13.28 -4.51
N THR A 58 0.20 -12.27 -4.01
CA THR A 58 -0.27 -11.14 -4.83
C THR A 58 0.89 -10.35 -5.41
N ILE A 59 1.89 -10.02 -4.59
CA ILE A 59 3.07 -9.27 -5.04
C ILE A 59 3.83 -10.04 -6.12
N ASN A 60 4.08 -11.33 -5.91
CA ASN A 60 4.76 -12.17 -6.89
C ASN A 60 3.94 -12.29 -8.19
N ALA A 61 2.63 -12.39 -8.12
CA ALA A 61 1.77 -12.41 -9.30
C ALA A 61 1.85 -11.10 -10.11
N VAL A 62 2.02 -9.95 -9.46
CA VAL A 62 2.28 -8.67 -10.15
C VAL A 62 3.69 -8.66 -10.73
N LYS A 63 4.72 -9.08 -9.97
CA LYS A 63 6.12 -9.11 -10.44
C LYS A 63 6.31 -10.00 -11.67
N SER A 64 5.58 -11.11 -11.76
CA SER A 64 5.64 -12.06 -12.88
C SER A 64 4.87 -11.63 -14.14
N GLN A 65 4.07 -10.57 -14.07
CA GLN A 65 3.38 -10.04 -15.25
C GLN A 65 4.38 -9.27 -16.13
N ALA A 66 4.39 -9.55 -17.44
CA ALA A 66 5.28 -8.88 -18.39
C ALA A 66 5.11 -7.35 -18.34
N GLY A 67 6.22 -6.63 -18.08
CA GLY A 67 6.23 -5.17 -17.92
C GLY A 67 5.84 -4.64 -16.53
N TYR A 68 5.53 -5.51 -15.56
CA TYR A 68 5.06 -5.12 -14.21
C TYR A 68 6.03 -5.46 -13.08
N TRP A 69 7.23 -5.97 -13.38
CA TRP A 69 8.24 -6.27 -12.35
C TRP A 69 8.47 -5.09 -11.39
N ALA A 70 8.73 -3.89 -11.94
CA ALA A 70 8.95 -2.69 -11.14
C ALA A 70 7.71 -2.30 -10.32
N THR A 71 6.51 -2.41 -10.89
CA THR A 71 5.24 -2.18 -10.20
C THR A 71 5.08 -3.12 -9.00
N GLY A 72 5.44 -4.39 -9.17
CA GLY A 72 5.40 -5.39 -8.09
C GLY A 72 6.46 -5.15 -7.01
N CYS A 73 7.65 -4.69 -7.37
CA CYS A 73 8.67 -4.28 -6.39
C CYS A 73 8.19 -3.08 -5.56
N GLN A 74 7.64 -2.05 -6.19
CA GLN A 74 7.11 -0.89 -5.48
C GLN A 74 5.90 -1.22 -4.59
N LEU A 75 5.06 -2.19 -4.98
CA LEU A 75 4.00 -2.70 -4.12
C LEU A 75 4.56 -3.44 -2.88
N ASP A 76 5.70 -4.12 -3.03
CA ASP A 76 6.43 -4.76 -1.93
C ASP A 76 7.07 -3.72 -1.00
N ASP A 77 7.67 -2.66 -1.55
CA ASP A 77 8.20 -1.54 -0.77
C ASP A 77 7.11 -0.91 0.12
N LEU A 78 5.89 -0.75 -0.42
CA LEU A 78 4.74 -0.30 0.38
C LEU A 78 4.32 -1.33 1.44
N ARG A 79 4.41 -2.64 1.16
CA ARG A 79 4.13 -3.68 2.15
C ARG A 79 5.12 -3.57 3.31
N GLU A 80 6.41 -3.41 3.01
CA GLU A 80 7.47 -3.30 4.01
C GLU A 80 7.28 -2.04 4.86
N LEU A 81 7.04 -0.89 4.23
CA LEU A 81 6.77 0.34 4.95
C LEU A 81 5.52 0.23 5.84
N ARG A 82 4.49 -0.48 5.38
CA ARG A 82 3.32 -0.80 6.20
C ARG A 82 3.68 -1.70 7.39
N CYS A 83 4.55 -2.68 7.22
CA CYS A 83 5.01 -3.52 8.34
C CYS A 83 5.71 -2.68 9.42
N VAL A 84 6.58 -1.75 9.02
CA VAL A 84 7.19 -0.80 9.97
C VAL A 84 6.10 0.02 10.67
N ALA A 85 5.16 0.56 9.88
CA ALA A 85 4.05 1.37 10.40
C ALA A 85 3.12 0.61 11.36
N ASP A 86 2.94 -0.69 11.20
CA ASP A 86 2.04 -1.46 12.07
C ASP A 86 2.74 -1.99 13.33
N TYR A 87 4.03 -2.37 13.24
CA TYR A 87 4.66 -3.22 14.26
C TYR A 87 5.85 -2.60 14.97
N GLU A 88 6.53 -1.61 14.38
CA GLU A 88 7.70 -1.01 15.01
C GLU A 88 7.25 0.18 15.88
N VAL A 89 7.23 0.00 17.20
CA VAL A 89 6.92 1.10 18.15
C VAL A 89 7.96 2.22 18.01
N VAL A 90 9.23 1.84 17.87
CA VAL A 90 10.32 2.74 17.49
C VAL A 90 11.03 2.09 16.30
N PRO A 91 11.02 2.72 15.11
CA PRO A 91 11.66 2.13 13.95
C PRO A 91 13.16 1.89 14.13
N GLU A 92 13.62 0.69 13.79
CA GLU A 92 15.04 0.31 13.96
C GLU A 92 15.93 1.18 13.07
N LYS A 93 15.52 1.32 11.80
CA LYS A 93 16.20 2.11 10.78
C LYS A 93 15.91 3.61 10.97
N PRO A 94 16.94 4.46 11.11
CA PRO A 94 16.74 5.90 11.32
C PRO A 94 15.87 6.59 10.27
N GLN A 95 15.98 6.19 9.00
CA GLN A 95 15.19 6.77 7.90
C GLN A 95 13.69 6.49 8.01
N ASP A 96 13.28 5.47 8.76
CA ASP A 96 11.88 5.09 8.90
C ASP A 96 11.22 5.78 10.12
N ARG A 97 11.95 6.62 10.87
CA ARG A 97 11.43 7.35 12.05
C ARG A 97 10.68 8.64 11.70
N ASP A 98 10.86 9.16 10.48
CA ASP A 98 10.18 10.37 10.01
C ASP A 98 8.92 9.98 9.21
N TRP A 99 7.76 10.11 9.84
CA TRP A 99 6.50 9.68 9.24
C TRP A 99 5.97 10.60 8.15
N GLN A 100 6.38 11.86 8.13
CA GLN A 100 6.06 12.79 7.06
C GLN A 100 6.81 12.38 5.79
N VAL A 101 8.11 12.11 5.90
CA VAL A 101 8.94 11.60 4.80
C VAL A 101 8.44 10.23 4.32
N ASN A 102 8.10 9.33 5.24
CA ASN A 102 7.54 8.02 4.91
C ASN A 102 6.21 8.13 4.16
N TRP A 103 5.32 9.02 4.58
CA TRP A 103 4.08 9.27 3.85
C TRP A 103 4.35 9.82 2.45
N SER A 104 5.26 10.79 2.29
CA SER A 104 5.64 11.30 0.96
C SER A 104 6.18 10.19 0.06
N ARG A 105 7.02 9.30 0.60
CA ARG A 105 7.50 8.10 -0.12
C ARG A 105 6.33 7.19 -0.53
N ALA A 106 5.42 6.88 0.39
CA ALA A 106 4.26 6.05 0.13
C ALA A 106 3.35 6.66 -0.95
N LEU A 107 3.08 7.96 -0.88
CA LEU A 107 2.26 8.68 -1.84
C LEU A 107 2.89 8.70 -3.24
N ASN A 108 4.21 8.88 -3.33
CA ASN A 108 4.93 8.80 -4.61
C ASN A 108 4.78 7.42 -5.25
N ILE A 109 4.88 6.34 -4.46
CA ILE A 109 4.64 4.99 -4.95
C ILE A 109 3.20 4.84 -5.42
N VAL A 110 2.22 5.24 -4.58
CA VAL A 110 0.78 5.16 -4.90
C VAL A 110 0.47 5.83 -6.22
N ASN A 111 0.92 7.06 -6.42
CA ASN A 111 0.67 7.83 -7.64
C ASN A 111 1.29 7.15 -8.87
N HIS A 112 2.43 6.50 -8.70
CA HIS A 112 3.12 5.81 -9.79
C HIS A 112 2.46 4.49 -10.18
N ILE A 113 2.04 3.66 -9.21
CA ILE A 113 1.58 2.30 -9.49
C ILE A 113 0.06 2.15 -9.56
N SER A 114 -0.72 3.03 -8.93
CA SER A 114 -2.20 2.92 -8.94
C SER A 114 -2.78 2.86 -10.36
N PRO A 115 -2.41 3.76 -11.31
CA PRO A 115 -2.93 3.69 -12.67
C PRO A 115 -2.52 2.41 -13.41
N LYS A 116 -1.37 1.82 -13.05
CA LYS A 116 -0.88 0.58 -13.65
C LYS A 116 -1.67 -0.62 -13.13
N LEU A 117 -1.89 -0.70 -11.82
CA LEU A 117 -2.66 -1.78 -11.19
C LEU A 117 -4.13 -1.78 -11.64
N GLN A 118 -4.71 -0.62 -11.97
CA GLN A 118 -6.06 -0.55 -12.54
C GLN A 118 -6.17 -1.13 -13.98
N ARG A 119 -5.03 -1.29 -14.67
CA ARG A 119 -4.93 -1.88 -16.02
C ARG A 119 -4.46 -3.34 -16.03
N LEU A 120 -4.17 -3.92 -14.85
CA LEU A 120 -3.98 -5.37 -14.69
C LEU A 120 -5.30 -6.10 -14.92
#